data_AF-A0A439MUC1-F1
#
_entry.id   AF-A0A439MUC1-F1
#
_cell.length_a   1.000
_cell.length_b   1.000
_cell.length_c   1.000
_cell.angle_alpha   90.00
_cell.angle_beta   90.00
_cell.angle_gamma   90.00
#
_symmetry.space_group_name_H-M   'P 1'
#
loop_
_entity.id
_entity.type
_entity.pdbx_description
1 polymer ?
#
loop_
_entity_poly.entity_id
_entity_poly.type
_entity_poly.pdbx_seq_one_letter_code
_entity_poly.pdbx_strand_id
1 'polypeptide(L)' 'MTHVFTIAIDGPAGAGKGTLARRLADHYRLNLLDTGLTYRAVAHALLRLGLP' A
#
# COMPACT_ATOMS: atom_id res chain seq x y z
N MET A 1 -26.53 -2.22 -1.60
CA MET A 1 -25.13 -1.85 -1.29
C MET A 1 -24.33 -2.01 -2.57
N THR A 2 -23.68 -0.96 -3.06
CA THR A 2 -22.77 -1.09 -4.21
C THR A 2 -21.50 -1.80 -3.74
N HIS A 3 -21.24 -2.98 -4.30
CA HIS A 3 -20.02 -3.72 -4.01
C HIS A 3 -18.85 -3.00 -4.68
N VAL A 4 -17.93 -2.47 -3.89
CA VAL A 4 -16.69 -1.90 -4.41
C VAL A 4 -15.78 -3.07 -4.79
N PHE A 5 -15.31 -3.09 -6.03
CA PHE A 5 -14.35 -4.07 -6.51
C PHE A 5 -12.98 -3.77 -5.91
N THR A 6 -12.47 -4.69 -5.08
CA THR A 6 -11.24 -4.52 -4.30
C THR A 6 -10.28 -5.68 -4.55
N ILE A 7 -9.00 -5.38 -4.72
CA ILE A 7 -7.94 -6.37 -4.94
C ILE A 7 -6.92 -6.27 -3.80
N ALA A 8 -6.68 -7.37 -3.09
CA ALA A 8 -5.60 -7.50 -2.12
C ALA A 8 -4.37 -8.14 -2.79
N ILE A 9 -3.16 -7.65 -2.48
CA ILE A 9 -1.90 -8.13 -3.07
C ILE A 9 -0.88 -8.35 -1.96
N ASP A 10 -0.66 -9.62 -1.62
CA ASP A 10 0.24 -10.05 -0.55
C ASP A 10 1.47 -10.81 -1.08
N GLY A 11 2.53 -10.86 -0.27
CA GLY A 11 3.79 -11.54 -0.62
C GLY A 11 5.02 -10.90 0.04
N PRO A 12 6.21 -11.50 -0.10
CA PRO A 12 7.41 -11.08 0.63
C PRO A 12 7.94 -9.72 0.17
N ALA A 13 8.84 -9.13 0.97
CA ALA A 13 9.56 -7.91 0.59
C ALA A 13 10.33 -8.12 -0.73
N GLY A 14 10.36 -7.12 -1.61
CA GLY A 14 11.04 -7.21 -2.90
C GLY A 14 10.27 -7.93 -4.02
N ALA A 15 9.13 -8.58 -3.76
CA ALA A 15 8.37 -9.33 -4.76
C ALA A 15 7.66 -8.48 -5.86
N GLY A 16 7.90 -7.17 -5.92
CA GLY A 16 7.29 -6.29 -6.93
C GLY A 16 5.82 -5.92 -6.71
N LYS A 17 5.26 -6.20 -5.52
CA LYS A 17 3.83 -5.96 -5.18
C LYS A 17 3.36 -4.54 -5.46
N GLY A 18 4.11 -3.53 -5.05
CA GLY A 18 3.74 -2.12 -5.27
C GLY A 18 3.70 -1.75 -6.76
N THR A 19 4.61 -2.31 -7.56
CA THR A 19 4.63 -2.14 -9.02
C THR A 19 3.40 -2.78 -9.66
N LEU A 20 3.05 -4.01 -9.27
CA LEU A 20 1.85 -4.69 -9.76
C LEU A 20 0.57 -3.95 -9.33
N ALA A 21 0.49 -3.56 -8.06
CA ALA A 21 -0.65 -2.84 -7.50
C ALA A 21 -0.95 -1.55 -8.26
N ARG A 22 0.10 -0.78 -8.59
CA ARG A 22 -0.04 0.46 -9.37
C ARG A 22 -0.57 0.20 -10.78
N ARG A 23 -0.03 -0.81 -11.47
CA ARG A 23 -0.50 -1.19 -12.81
C ARG A 23 -1.96 -1.66 -12.80
N LEU A 24 -2.38 -2.42 -11.79
CA LEU A 24 -3.76 -2.86 -11.64
C LEU A 24 -4.70 -1.69 -11.31
N ALA A 25 -4.28 -0.78 -10.43
CA ALA A 25 -5.03 0.42 -10.10
C ALA A 25 -5.27 1.29 -11.35
N ASP A 26 -4.23 1.53 -12.17
CA ASP A 26 -4.34 2.28 -13.42
C ASP A 26 -5.25 1.57 -14.43
N HIS A 27 -5.11 0.24 -14.58
CA HIS A 27 -5.89 -0.55 -15.53
C HIS A 27 -7.39 -0.60 -15.18
N TYR A 28 -7.72 -0.83 -13.90
CA TYR A 28 -9.11 -0.93 -13.43
C TYR A 28 -9.69 0.39 -12.93
N ARG A 29 -8.91 1.48 -12.97
CA ARG A 29 -9.27 2.80 -12.41
C ARG A 29 -9.66 2.72 -10.93
N LEU A 30 -8.90 1.95 -10.16
CA LEU A 30 -9.09 1.80 -8.72
C LEU A 30 -8.17 2.76 -7.95
N ASN A 31 -8.57 3.09 -6.72
CA ASN A 31 -7.67 3.75 -5.77
C ASN A 31 -6.57 2.77 -5.33
N LEU A 32 -5.35 3.28 -5.14
CA LEU A 32 -4.21 2.51 -4.64
C LEU A 32 -3.95 2.80 -3.16
N LEU A 33 -3.95 1.76 -2.32
CA LEU A 33 -3.53 1.83 -0.92
C LEU A 33 -2.23 1.01 -0.73
N ASP A 34 -1.10 1.69 -0.46
CA ASP A 34 0.18 1.04 -0.14
C ASP A 34 0.38 1.00 1.38
N THR A 35 -0.02 -0.10 2.00
CA THR A 35 0.11 -0.30 3.45
C THR A 35 1.57 -0.28 3.92
N GLY A 36 2.51 -0.74 3.08
CA GLY A 36 3.92 -0.72 3.39
C GLY A 36 4.48 0.70 3.52
N LEU A 37 4.09 1.61 2.62
CA LEU A 37 4.42 3.03 2.73
C LEU A 37 3.76 3.67 3.95
N THR A 38 2.50 3.34 4.23
CA THR A 38 1.78 3.85 5.41
C THR A 38 2.52 3.50 6.71
N TYR A 39 2.85 2.22 6.93
CA TYR A 39 3.58 1.81 8.13
C TYR A 39 4.97 2.44 8.23
N ARG A 40 5.70 2.56 7.11
CA ARG A 40 7.01 3.24 7.10
C ARG A 40 6.90 4.73 7.41
N ALA A 41 5.86 5.41 6.92
CA ALA A 41 5.64 6.82 7.20
C ALA A 41 5.34 7.05 8.70
N VAL A 42 4.52 6.19 9.30
CA VAL A 42 4.24 6.21 10.75
C VAL A 42 5.52 5.97 11.55
N ALA A 43 6.26 4.91 11.23
CA ALA A 43 7.54 4.62 11.90
C ALA A 43 8.53 5.78 11.77
N HIS A 44 8.63 6.39 10.59
CA HIS A 44 9.48 7.57 10.39
C HIS A 44 9.05 8.76 11.25
N ALA A 45 7.75 9.00 11.40
CA ALA A 45 7.23 10.06 12.27
C ALA A 45 7.57 9.81 13.74
N LEU A 46 7.45 8.57 14.22
CA LEU A 46 7.82 8.19 15.58
C LEU A 46 9.31 8.41 15.85
N LEU A 47 10.17 7.93 14.94
CA LEU A 47 11.62 8.14 15.03
C LEU A 47 12.00 9.63 15.07
N ARG A 48 11.31 10.48 14.30
CA ARG A 48 11.52 11.93 14.32
C ARG A 48 11.11 12.60 15.64
N LEU A 49 10.16 12.01 16.36
CA LEU A 49 9.70 12.47 17.67
C LEU A 49 10.51 11.86 18.83
N GLY A 50 11.50 11.00 18.54
CA GLY A 50 12.22 10.24 19.56
C GLY A 50 11.34 9.22 20.28
N LEU A 51 10.23 8.82 19.66
CA LEU A 51 9.30 7.82 20.17
C LEU A 51 9.71 6.43 19.64
N PRO A 52 9.42 5.36 20.41
CA PRO A 52 9.66 3.99 19.98
C PRO A 52 8.93 3.64 18.67
#